data_AF-A0A834IRR3-F1
#
_entry.id   AF-A0A834IRR3-F1
#
_cell.length_a   1.000
_cell.length_b   1.000
_cell.length_c   1.000
_cell.angle_alpha   90.00
_cell.angle_beta   90.00
_cell.angle_gamma   90.00
#
_symmetry.space_group_name_H-M   'P 1'
#
loop_
_entity.id
_entity.type
_entity.pdbx_description
1 polymer ?
#
loop_
_entity_poly.entity_id
_entity_poly.type
_entity_poly.pdbx_seq_one_letter_code
_entity_poly.pdbx_strand_id
1 'polypeptide(L)' 'MSTEDGERSGRPKEVATDENVKKIHKMIFKDSKLKLNKIADTLKISIECVYHIIYEYLGMRKLCAKWVPRELTFDEK' A
#
# COMPACT_ATOMS: atom_id res chain seq x y z
N MET A 1 42.37 -8.21 2.79
CA MET A 1 41.57 -7.12 3.37
C MET A 1 40.60 -6.68 2.30
N SER A 2 39.32 -7.01 2.48
CA SER A 2 38.28 -6.03 2.86
C SER A 2 37.79 -5.30 1.61
N THR A 3 36.53 -5.30 1.22
CA THR A 3 35.30 -5.24 2.00
C THR A 3 34.16 -5.85 1.19
N GLU A 4 33.45 -6.82 1.77
CA GLU A 4 32.18 -7.31 1.23
C GLU A 4 31.17 -6.17 1.36
N ASP A 5 30.78 -5.58 0.23
CA ASP A 5 29.69 -4.61 0.15
C ASP A 5 28.39 -5.37 0.45
N GLY A 6 28.07 -5.50 1.75
CA GLY A 6 26.83 -6.10 2.22
C GLY A 6 25.64 -5.34 1.63
N GLU A 7 24.62 -6.07 1.18
CA GLU A 7 23.40 -5.52 0.57
C GLU A 7 22.92 -4.27 1.33
N ARG A 8 23.12 -3.09 0.72
CA ARG A 8 22.58 -1.83 1.24
C ARG A 8 21.05 -1.90 1.19
N SER A 9 20.45 -2.33 2.30
CA SER A 9 19.01 -2.26 2.57
C SER A 9 18.58 -0.81 2.80
N GLY A 10 18.59 0.00 1.72
CA GLY A 10 18.42 1.45 1.81
C GLY A 10 16.97 1.97 1.76
N ARG A 11 15.95 1.11 1.61
CA ARG A 11 14.55 1.55 1.47
C ARG A 11 13.58 0.53 2.06
N PRO A 12 12.61 0.92 2.90
CA PRO A 12 11.91 -0.01 3.76
C PRO A 12 10.98 -0.91 2.96
N LYS A 13 11.38 -2.17 2.75
CA LYS A 13 10.50 -3.27 2.33
C LYS A 13 9.72 -3.89 3.49
N GLU A 14 9.92 -3.43 4.73
CA GLU A 14 9.23 -3.99 5.92
C GLU A 14 7.83 -3.42 6.16
N VAL A 15 7.53 -2.19 5.73
CA VAL A 15 6.27 -1.53 6.07
C VAL A 15 5.10 -2.03 5.22
N ALA A 16 5.37 -2.46 3.99
CA ALA A 16 4.42 -3.08 3.09
C ALA A 16 4.47 -4.62 3.21
N THR A 17 4.43 -5.14 4.44
CA THR A 17 4.17 -6.56 4.65
C THR A 17 2.82 -6.93 4.03
N ASP A 18 2.72 -8.15 3.51
CA ASP A 18 1.51 -8.68 2.87
C ASP A 18 0.28 -8.56 3.80
N GLU A 19 0.50 -8.65 5.12
CA GLU A 19 -0.51 -8.39 6.14
C GLU A 19 -1.05 -6.95 6.12
N ASN A 20 -0.18 -5.95 6.01
CA ASN A 20 -0.57 -4.54 5.97
C ASN A 20 -1.31 -4.24 4.67
N VAL A 21 -0.85 -4.79 3.54
CA VAL A 21 -1.55 -4.69 2.24
C VAL A 21 -2.98 -5.25 2.36
N LYS A 22 -3.13 -6.46 2.93
CA LYS A 22 -4.44 -7.10 3.16
C LYS A 22 -5.33 -6.29 4.11
N LYS A 23 -4.78 -5.72 5.19
CA LYS A 23 -5.53 -4.88 6.14
C LYS A 23 -6.05 -3.60 5.46
N ILE A 24 -5.19 -2.92 4.69
CA ILE A 24 -5.54 -1.72 3.92
C ILE A 24 -6.63 -2.06 2.89
N HIS A 25 -6.50 -3.18 2.18
CA HIS A 25 -7.49 -3.64 1.22
C HIS A 25 -8.86 -3.87 1.88
N LYS A 26 -8.90 -4.59 3.01
CA LYS A 26 -10.14 -4.83 3.77
C LYS A 26 -10.78 -3.53 4.27
N MET A 27 -9.98 -2.58 4.74
CA MET A 27 -10.46 -1.27 5.16
C MET A 27 -11.12 -0.52 4.00
N ILE A 28 -10.43 -0.38 2.88
CA ILE A 28 -10.94 0.34 1.70
C ILE A 28 -12.17 -0.36 1.10
N PHE A 29 -12.19 -1.69 1.09
CA PHE A 29 -13.33 -2.46 0.62
C PHE A 29 -14.56 -2.29 1.53
N LYS A 30 -14.36 -2.25 2.86
CA LYS A 30 -15.43 -2.00 3.82
C LYS A 30 -15.99 -0.58 3.72
N ASP A 31 -15.12 0.41 3.53
CA ASP A 31 -15.49 1.82 3.41
C ASP A 31 -14.73 2.50 2.26
N SER A 32 -15.36 2.52 1.08
CA SER A 32 -14.79 3.11 -0.15
C SER A 32 -14.49 4.62 -0.05
N LYS A 33 -14.96 5.29 1.01
CA LYS A 33 -14.73 6.71 1.31
C LYS A 33 -13.69 6.94 2.44
N LEU A 34 -12.98 5.91 2.88
CA LEU A 34 -11.97 6.05 3.94
C LEU A 34 -10.88 7.06 3.55
N LYS A 35 -10.59 7.95 4.50
CA LYS A 35 -9.48 8.90 4.41
C LYS A 35 -8.17 8.18 4.70
N LEU A 36 -7.12 8.48 3.93
CA LEU A 36 -5.77 7.94 4.14
C LEU A 36 -5.28 8.14 5.58
N ASN A 37 -5.59 9.29 6.19
CA ASN A 37 -5.22 9.58 7.58
C ASN A 37 -5.76 8.54 8.56
N LYS A 38 -7.01 8.08 8.39
CA LYS A 38 -7.56 7.05 9.28
C LYS A 38 -6.79 5.73 9.16
N ILE A 39 -6.42 5.35 7.93
CA ILE A 39 -5.66 4.13 7.67
C ILE A 39 -4.25 4.25 8.27
N ALA A 40 -3.59 5.39 8.05
CA ALA A 40 -2.29 5.73 8.62
C ALA A 40 -2.31 5.69 10.15
N ASP A 41 -3.33 6.27 10.79
CA ASP A 41 -3.50 6.27 12.24
C ASP A 41 -3.72 4.87 12.81
N THR A 42 -4.51 4.04 12.12
CA THR A 42 -4.80 2.66 12.54
C THR A 42 -3.61 1.72 12.40
N LEU A 43 -2.82 1.89 11.34
CA LEU A 43 -1.66 1.05 11.05
C LEU A 43 -0.35 1.66 11.58
N LYS A 44 -0.41 2.86 12.19
CA LYS A 44 0.74 3.63 12.72
C LYS A 44 1.87 3.78 11.71
N ILE A 45 1.50 4.04 10.46
CA ILE A 45 2.41 4.22 9.31
C ILE A 45 2.17 5.58 8.69
N SER A 46 3.14 6.06 7.92
CA SER A 46 3.01 7.34 7.23
C SER A 46 1.92 7.29 6.16
N ILE A 47 1.26 8.43 5.95
CA ILE A 47 0.24 8.59 4.91
C ILE A 47 0.83 8.29 3.52
N GLU A 48 2.09 8.66 3.29
CA GLU A 48 2.82 8.38 2.05
C GLU A 48 3.01 6.87 1.84
N CYS A 49 3.36 6.11 2.88
CA CYS A 49 3.46 4.65 2.80
C CYS A 49 2.10 4.03 2.46
N VAL A 50 1.02 4.50 3.09
CA VAL A 50 -0.34 4.03 2.78
C VAL A 50 -0.70 4.34 1.33
N TYR A 51 -0.42 5.55 0.86
CA TYR A 51 -0.67 5.93 -0.53
C TYR A 51 0.12 5.05 -1.51
N HIS A 52 1.41 4.82 -1.22
CA HIS A 52 2.25 3.95 -2.04
C HIS A 52 1.73 2.52 -2.08
N ILE A 53 1.28 1.96 -0.94
CA ILE A 53 0.66 0.63 -0.90
C ILE A 53 -0.61 0.58 -1.74
N ILE A 54 -1.49 1.58 -1.59
CA ILE A 54 -2.75 1.62 -2.33
C ILE A 54 -2.49 1.75 -3.83
N TYR A 55 -1.53 2.58 -4.23
CA TYR A 55 -1.27 2.86 -5.64
C TYR A 55 -0.46 1.75 -6.32
N GLU A 56 0.64 1.30 -5.72
CA GLU A 56 1.57 0.34 -6.32
C GLU A 56 1.18 -1.12 -6.07
N TYR A 57 0.71 -1.46 -4.86
CA TYR A 57 0.43 -2.86 -4.50
C TYR A 57 -1.03 -3.23 -4.73
N LEU A 58 -1.98 -2.35 -4.37
CA LEU A 58 -3.41 -2.59 -4.60
C LEU A 58 -3.87 -2.09 -5.96
N GLY A 59 -3.03 -1.34 -6.68
CA GLY A 59 -3.40 -0.76 -7.97
C GLY A 59 -4.67 0.07 -7.86
N MET A 60 -4.94 0.75 -6.74
CA MET A 60 -6.17 1.52 -6.54
C MET A 60 -5.92 3.01 -6.76
N ARG A 61 -6.86 3.64 -7.48
CA ARG A 61 -6.90 5.08 -7.74
C ARG A 61 -8.07 5.72 -7.00
N LYS A 62 -7.87 6.95 -6.52
CA LYS A 62 -8.97 7.74 -5.98
C LYS A 62 -9.69 8.45 -7.14
N LEU A 63 -10.94 8.08 -7.40
CA LEU A 63 -11.83 8.76 -8.33
C LEU A 63 -12.83 9.61 -7.54
N CYS A 64 -12.65 10.94 -7.58
CA CYS A 64 -13.39 11.91 -6.79
C CYS A 64 -13.30 11.62 -5.28
N ALA A 65 -14.27 10.87 -4.74
CA ALA A 65 -14.35 10.49 -3.33
C ALA A 65 -14.32 8.97 -3.10
N LYS A 66 -14.20 8.16 -4.15
CA LYS A 66 -14.20 6.69 -4.08
C LYS A 66 -12.85 6.12 -4.48
N TRP A 67 -12.41 5.08 -3.78
CA TRP A 67 -11.31 4.23 -4.21
C TRP A 67 -11.81 3.24 -5.25
N VAL A 68 -11.14 3.19 -6.39
CA VAL A 68 -11.49 2.34 -7.53
C VAL A 68 -10.22 1.64 -7.98
N PRO A 69 -10.24 0.33 -8.28
CA PRO A 69 -9.11 -0.32 -8.92
C PRO A 69 -8.75 0.39 -10.23
N ARG A 70 -7.45 0.59 -10.46
CA ARG A 70 -6.86 1.24 -11.62
C ARG A 70 -7.03 0.38 -12.87
N GLU A 71 -7.12 -0.93 -12.69
CA GLU A 71 -7.18 -1.93 -13.75
C GLU A 71 -8.47 -2.77 -13.67
N LEU A 72 -9.25 -2.75 -14.76
CA LEU A 72 -10.14 -3.84 -15.20
C LEU A 72 -9.29 -4.86 -15.97
N THR A 73 -8.18 -5.34 -15.42
CA THR A 73 -7.39 -6.38 -16.07
C THR A 73 -8.09 -7.71 -15.86
N PHE A 74 -8.94 -8.04 -16.84
CA PHE A 74 -9.15 -9.42 -17.30
C PHE A 74 -7.77 -10.06 -17.55
N ASP A 75 -7.15 -10.65 -16.53
CA ASP A 75 -6.17 -11.72 -16.70
C ASP A 75 -5.91 -12.40 -15.35
N GLU A 76 -6.75 -13.37 -15.02
CA GLU A 76 -6.30 -14.56 -14.29
C GLU A 76 -6.68 -15.75 -15.18
N LYS A 77 -5.74 -16.20 -16.00
CA LYS A 77 -5.79 -17.49 -16.70
C LYS A 77 -4.73 -18.42 -16.13
#